data_AF-A0AAU9EXX1-F1
#
_entry.id   AF-A0AAU9EXX1-F1
#
_cell.length_a   1.000
_cell.length_b   1.000
_cell.length_c   1.000
_cell.angle_alpha   90.00
_cell.angle_beta   90.00
_cell.angle_gamma   90.00
#
_symmetry.space_group_name_H-M   'P 1'
#
loop_
_entity.id
_entity.type
_entity.pdbx_description
1 polymer ?
#
loop_
_entity_poly.entity_id
_entity_poly.type
_entity_poly.pdbx_seq_one_letter_code
_entity_poly.pdbx_strand_id
1 'polypeptide(L)'
;MAAIKVPEWINAELFEDVLKSTVPGYTKVKTFKADIGSAAGENYATIMLRVNIEVELEDGKSKDVSYMLKLPHQLELYQEMMKQNNIFDIERMMYSEVVPEMEALYKEVGVDVIFGARSYDFKGAKTDYVLLEDLGQKGFKNANRLEGLDQTHTERVLKKLSQWHAASAVRVATKGAYPEILNLGFLKEESRPMMTDMIKGMMARFLKVCVTYEGHEEYIEQIKNLIPVTVDEMYKMAKIDAQEFNVLNHGDFWSNNVMFQYDAFGKIKEVYLVDYQLPKYGTVAQDLLNFLLSSTKLEDKLSKFDYYIKFYHDNLIEHLKILKYTKPLPTLRSIHSSLLKHGVFGYSVVTGVMGAVLLDPSENASFENFVGNSEAGEAFQMQLYTNPRYRKHIQVILPWLLNRGALETSAPTSS
;
A
#
# COMPACT_ATOMS: atom_id res chain seq x y z
N MET A 1 5.02 5.94 25.66
CA MET A 1 5.89 5.52 24.54
C MET A 1 7.19 6.30 24.58
N ALA A 2 8.32 5.68 24.24
CA ALA A 2 9.54 6.44 24.01
C ALA A 2 9.33 7.35 22.78
N ALA A 3 9.55 8.65 22.92
CA ALA A 3 9.49 9.56 21.78
C ALA A 3 10.49 9.10 20.71
N ILE A 4 10.03 8.98 19.46
CA ILE A 4 10.91 8.69 18.33
C ILE A 4 11.93 9.84 18.25
N LYS A 5 13.19 9.55 18.57
CA LYS A 5 14.29 10.51 18.45
C LYS A 5 14.92 10.37 17.08
N VAL A 6 15.19 11.50 16.45
CA VAL A 6 16.00 11.55 15.24
C VAL A 6 17.39 10.97 15.57
N PRO A 7 17.87 9.94 14.84
CA PRO A 7 19.19 9.37 15.10
C PRO A 7 20.31 10.39 14.86
N GLU A 8 21.34 10.40 15.70
CA GLU A 8 22.43 11.40 15.65
C GLU A 8 23.25 11.37 14.35
N TRP A 9 23.26 10.23 13.64
CA TRP A 9 23.94 10.09 12.35
C TRP A 9 23.18 10.75 11.20
N ILE A 10 21.93 11.20 11.42
CA ILE A 10 21.16 12.01 10.48
C ILE A 10 21.54 13.48 10.67
N ASN A 11 22.45 13.95 9.83
CA ASN A 11 22.99 15.31 9.90
C ASN A 11 23.22 15.89 8.49
N ALA A 12 23.63 17.16 8.42
CA ALA A 12 23.83 17.87 7.15
C ALA A 12 24.87 17.20 6.23
N GLU A 13 25.95 16.66 6.79
CA GLU A 13 27.05 16.06 6.03
C GLU A 13 26.58 14.84 5.23
N LEU A 14 25.65 14.05 5.78
CA LEU A 14 25.07 12.88 5.10
C LEU A 14 24.36 13.27 3.79
N PHE A 15 23.83 14.49 3.69
CA PHE A 15 23.05 14.97 2.54
C PHE A 15 23.90 15.69 1.48
N GLU A 16 25.18 15.98 1.74
CA GLU A 16 26.05 16.75 0.83
C GLU A 16 26.04 16.24 -0.62
N ASP A 17 26.20 14.93 -0.82
CA ASP A 17 26.24 14.34 -2.16
C ASP A 17 24.87 14.39 -2.86
N VAL A 18 23.79 14.21 -2.10
CA VAL A 18 22.42 14.33 -2.62
C VAL A 18 22.18 15.79 -3.04
N LEU A 19 22.57 16.76 -2.22
CA LEU A 19 22.40 18.18 -2.51
C LEU A 19 23.20 18.61 -3.74
N LYS A 20 24.47 18.19 -3.87
CA LYS A 20 25.32 18.46 -5.04
C LYS A 20 24.73 17.93 -6.34
N SER A 21 24.08 16.77 -6.30
CA SER A 21 23.50 16.14 -7.49
C SER A 21 22.10 16.65 -7.85
N THR A 22 21.35 17.21 -6.91
CA THR A 22 19.93 17.55 -7.08
C THR A 22 19.64 19.04 -7.09
N VAL A 23 20.53 19.87 -6.54
CA VAL A 23 20.35 21.31 -6.43
C VAL A 23 21.37 22.03 -7.31
N PRO A 24 20.95 22.55 -8.49
CA PRO A 24 21.83 23.31 -9.36
C PRO A 24 22.41 24.54 -8.65
N GLY A 25 23.73 24.71 -8.75
CA GLY A 25 24.46 25.80 -8.11
C GLY A 25 24.57 25.68 -6.59
N TYR A 26 24.42 24.49 -6.01
CA TYR A 26 24.61 24.28 -4.58
C TYR A 26 26.04 24.60 -4.11
N THR A 27 26.16 25.37 -3.03
CA THR A 27 27.44 25.74 -2.42
C THR A 27 27.64 25.10 -1.05
N LYS A 28 26.71 25.31 -0.10
CA LYS A 28 26.80 24.78 1.28
C LYS A 28 25.43 24.72 1.96
N VAL A 29 25.32 23.91 3.01
CA VAL A 29 24.18 23.94 3.94
C VAL A 29 24.27 25.14 4.87
N LYS A 30 23.16 25.89 5.01
CA LYS A 30 23.01 26.95 6.02
C LYS A 30 22.33 26.44 7.28
N THR A 31 21.22 25.73 7.11
CA THR A 31 20.44 25.15 8.22
C THR A 31 20.01 23.73 7.88
N PHE A 32 19.90 22.89 8.91
CA PHE A 32 19.48 21.50 8.80
C PHE A 32 18.52 21.19 9.93
N LYS A 33 17.34 20.65 9.59
CA LYS A 33 16.35 20.23 10.58
C LYS A 33 15.68 18.94 10.13
N ALA A 34 15.68 17.94 11.00
CA ALA A 34 14.92 16.71 10.81
C ALA A 34 13.84 16.63 11.89
N ASP A 35 12.61 16.40 11.48
CA ASP A 35 11.44 16.25 12.34
C ASP A 35 10.71 14.94 11.98
N ILE A 36 9.79 14.49 12.84
CA ILE A 36 8.88 13.39 12.50
C ILE A 36 8.02 13.83 11.30
N GLY A 37 8.03 13.02 10.24
CA GLY A 37 7.48 13.37 8.93
C GLY A 37 6.03 12.90 8.68
N SER A 38 5.48 12.05 9.56
CA SER A 38 4.10 11.51 9.44
C SER A 38 3.31 11.77 10.71
N ALA A 39 2.00 12.03 10.58
CA ALA A 39 1.11 12.08 11.73
C ALA A 39 0.84 10.67 12.30
N ALA A 40 0.34 10.63 13.54
CA ALA A 40 -0.02 9.37 14.19
C ALA A 40 -1.08 8.62 13.37
N GLY A 41 -0.84 7.33 13.10
CA GLY A 41 -1.73 6.49 12.29
C GLY A 41 -1.69 6.73 10.78
N GLU A 42 -0.67 7.43 10.27
CA GLU A 42 -0.40 7.55 8.82
C GLU A 42 0.67 6.57 8.33
N ASN A 43 1.67 6.22 9.16
CA ASN A 43 2.66 5.20 8.85
C ASN A 43 2.83 4.26 10.05
N TYR A 44 2.60 2.98 9.84
CA TYR A 44 2.72 1.95 10.88
C TYR A 44 4.01 1.15 10.78
N ALA A 45 4.60 1.01 9.58
CA ALA A 45 5.66 0.03 9.34
C ALA A 45 7.08 0.61 9.49
N THR A 46 7.26 1.93 9.43
CA THR A 46 8.58 2.57 9.44
C THR A 46 8.57 3.86 10.26
N ILE A 47 9.76 4.28 10.67
CA ILE A 47 9.96 5.64 11.16
C ILE A 47 10.09 6.55 9.95
N MET A 48 9.19 7.54 9.82
CA MET A 48 9.23 8.55 8.77
C MET A 48 9.74 9.87 9.33
N LEU A 49 10.83 10.40 8.76
CA LEU A 49 11.37 11.72 9.06
C LEU A 49 11.17 12.65 7.87
N ARG A 50 10.83 13.92 8.13
CA ARG A 50 10.92 14.99 7.14
C ARG A 50 12.18 15.82 7.44
N VAL A 51 13.07 15.91 6.46
CA VAL A 51 14.33 16.65 6.56
C VAL A 51 14.25 17.91 5.73
N ASN A 52 14.29 19.06 6.38
CA ASN A 52 14.30 20.39 5.77
C ASN A 52 15.71 20.96 5.84
N ILE A 53 16.21 21.44 4.70
CA ILE A 53 17.57 21.97 4.54
C ILE A 53 17.48 23.30 3.80
N GLU A 54 18.02 24.36 4.40
CA GLU A 54 18.28 25.60 3.68
C GLU A 54 19.69 25.54 3.10
N VAL A 55 19.83 25.73 1.80
CA VAL A 55 21.12 25.73 1.11
C VAL A 55 21.45 27.10 0.53
N GLU A 56 22.74 27.43 0.50
CA GLU A 56 23.29 28.57 -0.23
C GLU A 56 23.60 28.16 -1.67
N LEU A 57 23.25 29.01 -2.63
CA LEU A 57 23.58 28.84 -4.04
C LEU A 57 24.79 29.67 -4.46
N GLU A 58 25.37 29.39 -5.63
CA GLU A 58 26.50 30.11 -6.22
C GLU A 58 26.22 31.61 -6.42
N ASP A 59 24.96 32.00 -6.63
CA ASP A 59 24.52 33.38 -6.75
C ASP A 59 24.30 34.08 -5.39
N GLY A 60 24.63 33.40 -4.29
CA GLY A 60 24.49 33.85 -2.91
C GLY A 60 23.07 33.76 -2.35
N LYS A 61 22.07 33.34 -3.15
CA LYS A 61 20.70 33.18 -2.67
C LYS A 61 20.54 31.92 -1.81
N SER A 62 19.50 31.92 -0.97
CA SER A 62 19.06 30.73 -0.24
C SER A 62 17.97 29.99 -1.01
N LYS A 63 17.95 28.67 -0.86
CA LYS A 63 16.87 27.81 -1.33
C LYS A 63 16.53 26.76 -0.27
N ASP A 64 15.25 26.58 0.01
CA ASP A 64 14.77 25.49 0.84
C ASP A 64 14.59 24.23 0.01
N VAL A 65 15.09 23.11 0.54
CA VAL A 65 14.87 21.77 -0.01
C VAL A 65 14.41 20.83 1.09
N SER A 66 13.59 19.84 0.72
CA SER A 66 13.02 18.90 1.67
C SER A 66 13.01 17.48 1.13
N TYR A 67 13.24 16.53 2.04
CA TYR A 67 13.29 15.11 1.76
C TYR A 67 12.51 14.32 2.80
N MET A 68 11.94 13.20 2.39
CA MET A 68 11.32 12.21 3.28
C MET A 68 12.29 11.04 3.47
N LEU A 69 12.65 10.75 4.71
CA LEU A 69 13.58 9.68 5.07
C LEU A 69 12.85 8.61 5.89
N LYS A 70 12.77 7.40 5.32
CA LYS A 70 12.28 6.21 6.03
C LYS A 70 13.42 5.49 6.71
N LEU A 71 13.18 5.02 7.93
CA LEU A 71 14.12 4.24 8.74
C LEU A 71 13.43 3.06 9.43
N PRO A 72 14.14 1.95 9.68
CA PRO A 72 13.59 0.79 10.39
C PRO A 72 13.28 1.13 11.86
N HIS A 73 12.28 0.47 12.42
CA HIS A 73 12.08 0.49 13.87
C HIS A 73 13.23 -0.27 14.56
N GLN A 74 13.62 0.19 15.74
CA GLN A 74 14.68 -0.45 16.55
C GLN A 74 14.16 -1.60 17.43
N LEU A 75 12.91 -2.02 17.26
CA LEU A 75 12.28 -3.09 18.03
C LEU A 75 12.80 -4.46 17.59
N GLU A 76 13.08 -5.36 18.53
CA GLU A 76 13.55 -6.72 18.23
C GLU A 76 12.56 -7.50 17.36
N LEU A 77 11.26 -7.42 17.68
CA LEU A 77 10.19 -8.04 16.89
C LEU A 77 10.20 -7.53 15.43
N TYR A 78 10.44 -6.23 15.24
CA TYR A 78 10.55 -5.64 13.90
C TYR A 78 11.75 -6.20 13.14
N GLN A 79 12.92 -6.27 13.79
CA GLN A 79 14.12 -6.84 13.19
C GLN A 79 13.91 -8.30 12.78
N GLU A 80 13.24 -9.10 13.62
CA GLU A 80 12.90 -10.49 13.29
C GLU A 80 11.99 -10.59 12.07
N MET A 81 10.95 -9.74 11.99
CA MET A 81 10.05 -9.67 10.83
C MET A 81 10.79 -9.30 9.54
N MET A 82 11.76 -8.38 9.63
CA MET A 82 12.54 -7.92 8.48
C MET A 82 13.60 -8.92 7.99
N LYS A 83 14.05 -9.88 8.82
CA LYS A 83 15.06 -10.89 8.40
C LYS A 83 14.64 -11.68 7.17
N GLN A 84 13.35 -11.99 7.04
CA GLN A 84 12.83 -12.78 5.93
C GLN A 84 12.31 -11.90 4.79
N ASN A 85 11.89 -10.66 5.08
CA ASN A 85 11.23 -9.76 4.13
C ASN A 85 11.73 -8.32 4.34
N ASN A 86 12.98 -8.04 3.98
CA ASN A 86 13.51 -6.68 4.14
C ASN A 86 12.79 -5.72 3.18
N ILE A 87 11.83 -4.99 3.72
CA ILE A 87 11.00 -4.05 2.96
C ILE A 87 11.81 -2.87 2.40
N PHE A 88 12.96 -2.53 3.01
CA PHE A 88 13.82 -1.45 2.53
C PHE A 88 14.56 -1.82 1.26
N ASP A 89 15.08 -3.05 1.18
CA ASP A 89 15.73 -3.54 -0.05
C ASP A 89 14.74 -3.59 -1.21
N ILE A 90 13.50 -4.04 -0.92
CA ILE A 90 12.41 -4.08 -1.91
C ILE A 90 12.04 -2.67 -2.36
N GLU A 91 11.77 -1.75 -1.42
CA GLU A 91 11.36 -0.39 -1.74
C GLU A 91 12.46 0.36 -2.52
N ARG A 92 13.73 0.20 -2.14
CA ARG A 92 14.86 0.77 -2.89
C ARG A 92 14.92 0.23 -4.31
N MET A 93 14.84 -1.10 -4.50
CA MET A 93 14.80 -1.72 -5.84
C MET A 93 13.63 -1.19 -6.68
N MET A 94 12.48 -0.97 -6.07
CA MET A 94 11.32 -0.40 -6.75
C MET A 94 11.62 1.01 -7.26
N TYR A 95 12.17 1.90 -6.44
CA TYR A 95 12.47 3.27 -6.86
C TYR A 95 13.68 3.38 -7.80
N SER A 96 14.73 2.57 -7.61
CA SER A 96 15.97 2.68 -8.39
C SER A 96 15.90 1.98 -9.75
N GLU A 97 15.08 0.93 -9.86
CA GLU A 97 15.07 0.07 -11.04
C GLU A 97 13.65 -0.10 -11.61
N VAL A 98 12.72 -0.67 -10.85
CA VAL A 98 11.45 -1.17 -11.40
C VAL A 98 10.51 -0.06 -11.86
N VAL A 99 10.32 0.98 -11.04
CA VAL A 99 9.47 2.13 -11.40
C VAL A 99 10.07 2.90 -12.59
N PRO A 100 11.37 3.26 -12.60
CA PRO A 100 12.01 3.85 -13.77
C PRO A 100 11.86 3.02 -15.05
N GLU A 101 11.95 1.69 -14.96
CA GLU A 101 11.70 0.80 -16.11
C GLU A 101 10.26 0.96 -16.66
N MET A 102 9.27 1.04 -15.78
CA MET A 102 7.87 1.20 -16.17
C MET A 102 7.58 2.59 -16.77
N GLU A 103 8.15 3.64 -16.20
CA GLU A 103 8.03 5.01 -16.74
C GLU A 103 8.71 5.14 -18.10
N ALA A 104 9.86 4.47 -18.30
CA ALA A 104 10.58 4.43 -19.57
C ALA A 104 9.72 3.82 -20.70
N LEU A 105 8.95 2.77 -20.42
CA LEU A 105 8.05 2.15 -21.41
C LEU A 105 7.02 3.17 -21.95
N TYR A 106 6.48 4.04 -21.09
CA TYR A 106 5.57 5.10 -21.52
C TYR A 106 6.29 6.19 -22.32
N LYS A 107 7.48 6.59 -21.86
CA LYS A 107 8.29 7.60 -22.54
C LYS A 107 8.68 7.18 -23.96
N GLU A 108 9.00 5.90 -24.17
CA GLU A 108 9.34 5.34 -25.48
C GLU A 108 8.19 5.45 -26.50
N VAL A 109 6.94 5.45 -26.04
CA VAL A 109 5.76 5.64 -26.89
C VAL A 109 5.22 7.07 -26.87
N GLY A 110 5.99 8.02 -26.31
CA GLY A 110 5.67 9.45 -26.30
C GLY A 110 4.60 9.86 -25.29
N VAL A 111 4.36 9.05 -24.25
CA VAL A 111 3.42 9.37 -23.16
C VAL A 111 4.22 9.68 -21.89
N ASP A 112 3.93 10.80 -21.25
CA ASP A 112 4.57 11.18 -19.99
C ASP A 112 3.74 10.62 -18.82
N VAL A 113 4.25 9.55 -18.19
CA VAL A 113 3.67 8.94 -17.00
C VAL A 113 4.73 8.90 -15.92
N ILE A 114 4.43 9.53 -14.79
CA ILE A 114 5.22 9.46 -13.56
C ILE A 114 4.35 8.81 -12.49
N PHE A 115 4.91 7.84 -11.77
CA PHE A 115 4.19 7.08 -10.76
C PHE A 115 4.35 7.66 -9.36
N GLY A 116 5.50 8.22 -9.00
CA GLY A 116 5.72 8.71 -7.64
C GLY A 116 6.92 9.62 -7.46
N ALA A 117 7.42 9.64 -6.22
CA ALA A 117 8.60 10.40 -5.85
C ALA A 117 9.88 9.86 -6.49
N ARG A 118 10.88 10.72 -6.65
CA ARG A 118 12.26 10.30 -6.91
C ARG A 118 12.89 9.81 -5.61
N SER A 119 13.72 8.77 -5.70
CA SER A 119 14.59 8.34 -4.60
C SER A 119 16.02 8.85 -4.78
N TYR A 120 16.76 8.83 -3.68
CA TYR A 120 18.16 9.23 -3.62
C TYR A 120 18.94 8.27 -2.72
N ASP A 121 20.23 8.12 -2.99
CA ASP A 121 21.11 7.27 -2.19
C ASP A 121 22.11 8.10 -1.39
N PHE A 122 22.28 7.73 -0.12
CA PHE A 122 23.39 8.17 0.72
C PHE A 122 24.64 7.34 0.48
N LYS A 123 25.79 8.00 0.55
CA LYS A 123 27.07 7.33 0.80
C LYS A 123 27.30 7.27 2.31
N GLY A 124 27.54 6.08 2.85
CA GLY A 124 27.86 5.91 4.28
C GLY A 124 26.66 5.80 5.22
N ALA A 125 25.49 5.39 4.72
CA ALA A 125 24.36 5.04 5.60
C ALA A 125 24.75 3.91 6.58
N LYS A 126 24.32 4.03 7.84
CA LYS A 126 24.66 3.09 8.92
C LYS A 126 23.64 1.96 9.11
N THR A 127 22.49 2.07 8.46
CA THR A 127 21.35 1.14 8.56
C THR A 127 20.52 1.26 7.28
N ASP A 128 19.52 0.38 7.14
CA ASP A 128 18.56 0.43 6.05
C ASP A 128 17.79 1.76 6.05
N TYR A 129 17.51 2.27 4.85
CA TYR A 129 16.81 3.54 4.69
C TYR A 129 16.15 3.63 3.31
N VAL A 130 15.21 4.54 3.16
CA VAL A 130 14.75 5.04 1.86
C VAL A 130 14.71 6.56 1.93
N LEU A 131 15.48 7.24 1.08
CA LEU A 131 15.42 8.69 0.95
C LEU A 131 14.63 9.07 -0.29
N LEU A 132 13.60 9.87 -0.11
CA LEU A 132 12.65 10.27 -1.14
C LEU A 132 12.54 11.79 -1.25
N GLU A 133 12.19 12.26 -2.43
CA GLU A 133 11.72 13.62 -2.64
C GLU A 133 10.48 13.92 -1.77
N ASP A 134 10.45 15.09 -1.10
CA ASP A 134 9.24 15.53 -0.41
C ASP A 134 8.22 16.07 -1.42
N LEU A 135 7.24 15.23 -1.78
CA LEU A 135 6.15 15.59 -2.67
C LEU A 135 5.26 16.71 -2.10
N GLY A 136 5.28 16.96 -0.79
CA GLY A 136 4.60 18.09 -0.16
C GLY A 136 5.09 19.44 -0.71
N GLN A 137 6.38 19.57 -1.02
CA GLN A 137 6.96 20.77 -1.66
C GLN A 137 6.43 20.99 -3.08
N LYS A 138 5.90 19.93 -3.72
CA LYS A 138 5.24 19.98 -5.03
C LYS A 138 3.71 20.13 -4.92
N GLY A 139 3.18 20.39 -3.73
CA GLY A 139 1.74 20.57 -3.51
C GLY A 139 0.93 19.29 -3.56
N PHE A 140 1.58 18.12 -3.45
CA PHE A 140 0.87 16.85 -3.26
C PHE A 140 0.44 16.71 -1.80
N LYS A 141 -0.74 16.12 -1.59
CA LYS A 141 -1.26 15.79 -0.26
C LYS A 141 -2.14 14.55 -0.30
N ASN A 142 -2.21 13.81 0.80
CA ASN A 142 -3.16 12.73 0.95
C ASN A 142 -4.60 13.25 1.05
N ALA A 143 -5.55 12.43 0.63
CA ALA A 143 -6.97 12.67 0.94
C ALA A 143 -7.30 12.19 2.36
N ASN A 144 -8.41 12.68 2.92
CA ASN A 144 -8.86 12.24 4.24
C ASN A 144 -9.33 10.78 4.18
N ARG A 145 -8.50 9.85 4.68
CA ARG A 145 -8.81 8.42 4.70
C ARG A 145 -10.08 8.06 5.47
N LEU A 146 -10.44 8.84 6.49
CA LEU A 146 -11.62 8.58 7.32
C LEU A 146 -12.94 8.89 6.60
N GLU A 147 -12.91 9.74 5.57
CA GLU A 147 -14.09 10.04 4.74
C GLU A 147 -14.23 9.06 3.58
N GLY A 148 -13.16 8.38 3.19
CA GLY A 148 -13.09 7.62 1.95
C GLY A 148 -13.02 8.51 0.70
N LEU A 149 -12.52 7.95 -0.38
CA LEU A 149 -12.39 8.63 -1.66
C LEU A 149 -13.75 8.70 -2.36
N ASP A 150 -14.11 9.91 -2.82
CA ASP A 150 -15.26 10.08 -3.71
C ASP A 150 -15.00 9.50 -5.11
N GLN A 151 -16.03 9.50 -5.94
CA GLN A 151 -15.95 8.96 -7.30
C GLN A 151 -14.82 9.56 -8.13
N THR A 152 -14.62 10.89 -8.09
CA THR A 152 -13.59 11.56 -8.89
C THR A 152 -12.21 11.09 -8.46
N HIS A 153 -11.94 11.04 -7.15
CA HIS A 153 -10.67 10.55 -6.62
C HIS A 153 -10.48 9.07 -6.96
N THR A 154 -11.50 8.24 -6.74
CA THR A 154 -11.47 6.80 -7.03
C THR A 154 -11.12 6.53 -8.49
N GLU A 155 -11.77 7.21 -9.44
CA GLU A 155 -11.48 7.08 -10.87
C GLU A 155 -10.05 7.50 -11.22
N ARG A 156 -9.54 8.60 -10.63
CA ARG A 156 -8.16 9.04 -10.87
C ARG A 156 -7.14 8.05 -10.34
N VAL A 157 -7.39 7.42 -9.19
CA VAL A 157 -6.52 6.35 -8.66
C VAL A 157 -6.58 5.11 -9.51
N LEU A 158 -7.78 4.66 -9.91
CA LEU A 158 -7.92 3.48 -10.77
C LEU A 158 -7.26 3.69 -12.14
N LYS A 159 -7.28 4.91 -12.69
CA LYS A 159 -6.53 5.25 -13.90
C LYS A 159 -5.02 5.09 -13.69
N LYS A 160 -4.47 5.65 -12.60
CA LYS A 160 -3.04 5.51 -12.28
C LYS A 160 -2.65 4.05 -12.02
N LEU A 161 -3.49 3.28 -11.33
CA LEU A 161 -3.28 1.84 -11.12
C LEU A 161 -3.32 1.07 -12.44
N SER A 162 -4.24 1.39 -13.34
CA SER A 162 -4.32 0.79 -14.68
C SER A 162 -3.05 1.03 -15.48
N GLN A 163 -2.46 2.23 -15.37
CA GLN A 163 -1.19 2.58 -16.01
C GLN A 163 -0.05 1.73 -15.47
N TRP A 164 0.02 1.57 -14.14
CA TRP A 164 1.02 0.76 -13.43
C TRP A 164 0.92 -0.72 -13.82
N HIS A 165 -0.29 -1.27 -13.77
CA HIS A 165 -0.57 -2.66 -14.15
C HIS A 165 -0.29 -2.95 -15.62
N ALA A 166 -0.61 -2.03 -16.54
CA ALA A 166 -0.26 -2.19 -17.94
C ALA A 166 1.25 -2.20 -18.17
N ALA A 167 1.99 -1.26 -17.57
CA ALA A 167 3.44 -1.17 -17.71
C ALA A 167 4.16 -2.38 -17.13
N SER A 168 3.76 -2.86 -15.95
CA SER A 168 4.36 -4.06 -15.34
C SER A 168 4.10 -5.33 -16.15
N ALA A 169 2.89 -5.50 -16.71
CA ALA A 169 2.59 -6.63 -17.59
C ALA A 169 3.46 -6.60 -18.86
N VAL A 170 3.61 -5.43 -19.49
CA VAL A 170 4.45 -5.22 -20.67
C VAL A 170 5.91 -5.48 -20.33
N ARG A 171 6.42 -4.98 -19.20
CA ARG A 171 7.77 -5.26 -18.71
C ARG A 171 8.03 -6.76 -18.64
N VAL A 172 7.12 -7.54 -18.07
CA VAL A 172 7.29 -9.00 -18.01
C VAL A 172 7.26 -9.65 -19.39
N ALA A 173 6.40 -9.17 -20.29
CA ALA A 173 6.36 -9.68 -21.66
C ALA A 173 7.63 -9.37 -22.47
N THR A 174 8.37 -8.30 -22.15
CA THR A 174 9.57 -7.88 -22.87
C THR A 174 10.87 -8.34 -22.21
N LYS A 175 10.97 -8.28 -20.88
CA LYS A 175 12.18 -8.58 -20.09
C LYS A 175 12.14 -9.92 -19.34
N GLY A 176 10.99 -10.59 -19.31
CA GLY A 176 10.81 -11.83 -18.56
C GLY A 176 10.43 -11.60 -17.09
N ALA A 177 10.55 -12.65 -16.29
CA ALA A 177 10.07 -12.68 -14.91
C ALA A 177 10.74 -11.62 -14.03
N TYR A 178 10.02 -11.18 -13.00
CA TYR A 178 10.61 -10.40 -11.92
C TYR A 178 11.50 -11.30 -11.04
N PRO A 179 12.48 -10.71 -10.33
CA PRO A 179 13.23 -11.41 -9.30
C PRO A 179 12.29 -12.06 -8.27
N GLU A 180 12.72 -13.17 -7.68
CA GLU A 180 11.91 -13.97 -6.76
C GLU A 180 11.34 -13.16 -5.57
N ILE A 181 12.10 -12.15 -5.10
CA ILE A 181 11.67 -11.27 -4.01
C ILE A 181 10.37 -10.53 -4.30
N LEU A 182 10.07 -10.23 -5.58
CA LEU A 182 8.82 -9.60 -6.02
C LEU A 182 7.72 -10.62 -6.36
N ASN A 183 8.00 -11.91 -6.41
CA ASN A 183 7.02 -12.95 -6.73
C ASN A 183 6.32 -13.48 -5.47
N LEU A 184 7.07 -13.65 -4.39
CA LEU A 184 6.56 -14.23 -3.13
C LEU A 184 5.88 -13.18 -2.24
N GLY A 185 6.32 -11.91 -2.31
CA GLY A 185 5.86 -10.86 -1.41
C GLY A 185 6.15 -11.19 0.06
N PHE A 186 5.31 -10.68 0.97
CA PHE A 186 5.48 -10.85 2.43
C PHE A 186 5.06 -12.24 2.95
N LEU A 187 4.36 -13.05 2.14
CA LEU A 187 3.83 -14.37 2.50
C LEU A 187 4.78 -15.49 2.09
N LYS A 188 6.02 -15.45 2.59
CA LYS A 188 7.00 -16.52 2.41
C LYS A 188 6.69 -17.72 3.31
N GLU A 189 7.05 -18.93 2.88
CA GLU A 189 6.78 -20.14 3.67
C GLU A 189 7.52 -20.11 5.01
N GLU A 190 8.70 -19.52 5.03
CA GLU A 190 9.54 -19.34 6.23
C GLU A 190 8.86 -18.43 7.27
N SER A 191 8.07 -17.45 6.83
CA SER A 191 7.31 -16.55 7.71
C SER A 191 5.93 -17.10 8.10
N ARG A 192 5.52 -18.27 7.59
CA ARG A 192 4.18 -18.83 7.80
C ARG A 192 3.79 -19.00 9.27
N PRO A 193 4.64 -19.52 10.18
CA PRO A 193 4.24 -19.66 11.58
C PRO A 193 3.87 -18.32 12.23
N MET A 194 4.72 -17.31 12.05
CA MET A 194 4.50 -15.96 12.56
C MET A 194 3.25 -15.31 11.95
N MET A 195 3.07 -15.43 10.62
CA MET A 195 1.88 -14.92 9.93
C MET A 195 0.61 -15.63 10.40
N THR A 196 0.70 -16.93 10.68
CA THR A 196 -0.43 -17.72 11.21
C THR A 196 -0.88 -17.19 12.56
N ASP A 197 0.04 -16.95 13.48
CA ASP A 197 -0.27 -16.45 14.81
C ASP A 197 -0.86 -15.03 14.75
N MET A 198 -0.28 -14.15 13.93
CA MET A 198 -0.77 -12.79 13.74
C MET A 198 -2.18 -12.77 13.14
N ILE A 199 -2.42 -13.51 12.05
CA ILE A 199 -3.74 -13.57 11.39
C ILE A 199 -4.78 -14.19 12.31
N LYS A 200 -4.45 -15.29 13.01
CA LYS A 200 -5.39 -15.94 13.94
C LYS A 200 -5.75 -15.03 15.11
N GLY A 201 -4.78 -14.32 15.69
CA GLY A 201 -5.02 -13.33 16.75
C GLY A 201 -5.97 -12.22 16.30
N MET A 202 -5.69 -11.64 15.13
CA MET A 202 -6.52 -10.60 14.52
C MET A 202 -7.96 -11.10 14.27
N MET A 203 -8.10 -12.29 13.68
CA MET A 203 -9.41 -12.91 13.42
C MET A 203 -10.19 -13.23 14.70
N ALA A 204 -9.53 -13.73 15.73
CA ALA A 204 -10.18 -14.03 17.01
C ALA A 204 -10.73 -12.77 17.68
N ARG A 205 -9.97 -11.66 17.65
CA ARG A 205 -10.42 -10.36 18.14
C ARG A 205 -11.58 -9.81 17.32
N PHE A 206 -11.48 -9.89 15.99
CA PHE A 206 -12.57 -9.52 15.11
C PHE A 206 -13.84 -10.30 15.45
N LEU A 207 -13.76 -11.64 15.56
CA LEU A 207 -14.89 -12.50 15.89
C LEU A 207 -15.55 -12.12 17.22
N LYS A 208 -14.74 -11.83 18.25
CA LYS A 208 -15.21 -11.39 19.58
C LYS A 208 -16.06 -10.12 19.51
N VAL A 209 -15.75 -9.22 18.59
CA VAL A 209 -16.54 -7.98 18.39
C VAL A 209 -17.69 -8.20 17.41
N CYS A 210 -17.49 -9.07 16.42
CA CYS A 210 -18.42 -9.35 15.34
C CYS A 210 -19.78 -9.87 15.83
N VAL A 211 -19.81 -10.63 16.93
CA VAL A 211 -21.06 -11.09 17.57
C VAL A 211 -21.92 -9.97 18.15
N THR A 212 -21.40 -8.74 18.18
CA THR A 212 -22.14 -7.55 18.63
C THR A 212 -22.65 -6.69 17.47
N TYR A 213 -22.42 -7.10 16.23
CA TYR A 213 -22.91 -6.41 15.04
C TYR A 213 -24.36 -6.80 14.74
N GLU A 214 -25.12 -5.85 14.24
CA GLU A 214 -26.48 -6.11 13.74
C GLU A 214 -26.41 -6.99 12.48
N GLY A 215 -27.22 -8.06 12.45
CA GLY A 215 -27.27 -9.00 11.33
C GLY A 215 -26.11 -10.00 11.28
N HIS A 216 -25.30 -10.11 12.34
CA HIS A 216 -24.15 -11.01 12.35
C HIS A 216 -24.52 -12.49 12.16
N GLU A 217 -25.73 -12.87 12.57
CA GLU A 217 -26.29 -14.20 12.46
C GLU A 217 -26.30 -14.71 11.00
N GLU A 218 -26.32 -13.82 10.00
CA GLU A 218 -26.28 -14.18 8.58
C GLU A 218 -24.94 -14.78 8.12
N TYR A 219 -23.83 -14.39 8.76
CA TYR A 219 -22.48 -14.69 8.27
C TYR A 219 -21.53 -15.27 9.34
N ILE A 220 -21.90 -15.24 10.62
CA ILE A 220 -20.98 -15.56 11.72
C ILE A 220 -20.46 -17.00 11.67
N GLU A 221 -21.29 -17.97 11.26
CA GLU A 221 -20.88 -19.37 11.15
C GLU A 221 -19.90 -19.59 9.99
N GLN A 222 -20.11 -18.92 8.85
CA GLN A 222 -19.17 -18.95 7.73
C GLN A 222 -17.83 -18.34 8.11
N ILE A 223 -17.83 -17.23 8.87
CA ILE A 223 -16.60 -16.64 9.40
C ILE A 223 -15.87 -17.61 10.34
N LYS A 224 -16.59 -18.26 11.28
CA LYS A 224 -15.98 -19.28 12.15
C LYS A 224 -15.35 -20.42 11.37
N ASN A 225 -15.99 -20.87 10.29
CA ASN A 225 -15.49 -21.92 9.41
C ASN A 225 -14.31 -21.47 8.56
N LEU A 226 -14.22 -20.17 8.25
CA LEU A 226 -13.14 -19.59 7.46
C LEU A 226 -11.83 -19.46 8.26
N ILE A 227 -11.90 -19.08 9.54
CA ILE A 227 -10.72 -18.82 10.40
C ILE A 227 -9.63 -19.91 10.33
N PRO A 228 -9.94 -21.23 10.40
CA PRO A 228 -8.93 -22.28 10.32
C PRO A 228 -8.18 -22.33 8.99
N VAL A 229 -8.81 -21.89 7.89
CA VAL A 229 -8.28 -22.01 6.52
C VAL A 229 -7.80 -20.68 5.93
N THR A 230 -8.11 -19.53 6.55
CA THR A 230 -7.77 -18.19 6.03
C THR A 230 -6.30 -18.05 5.65
N VAL A 231 -5.40 -18.54 6.50
CA VAL A 231 -3.95 -18.46 6.25
C VAL A 231 -3.60 -19.26 4.99
N ASP A 232 -4.12 -20.48 4.85
CA ASP A 232 -3.86 -21.29 3.67
C ASP A 232 -4.41 -20.66 2.40
N GLU A 233 -5.60 -20.06 2.45
CA GLU A 233 -6.16 -19.31 1.32
C GLU A 233 -5.32 -18.08 0.95
N MET A 234 -4.80 -17.34 1.93
CA MET A 234 -3.88 -16.23 1.68
C MET A 234 -2.59 -16.70 1.01
N TYR A 235 -2.02 -17.82 1.47
CA TYR A 235 -0.83 -18.42 0.86
C TYR A 235 -1.11 -19.06 -0.51
N LYS A 236 -2.32 -19.54 -0.78
CA LYS A 236 -2.74 -19.97 -2.12
C LYS A 236 -2.77 -18.79 -3.09
N MET A 237 -3.35 -17.66 -2.68
CA MET A 237 -3.32 -16.42 -3.49
C MET A 237 -1.90 -15.88 -3.68
N ALA A 238 -0.99 -16.14 -2.74
CA ALA A 238 0.40 -15.76 -2.89
C ALA A 238 1.10 -16.46 -4.07
N LYS A 239 0.62 -17.65 -4.48
CA LYS A 239 1.15 -18.37 -5.64
C LYS A 239 0.65 -17.74 -6.95
N ILE A 240 1.56 -17.54 -7.90
CA ILE A 240 1.24 -16.99 -9.22
C ILE A 240 0.48 -18.05 -10.02
N ASP A 241 -0.75 -17.73 -10.43
CA ASP A 241 -1.53 -18.55 -11.36
C ASP A 241 -1.29 -18.07 -12.79
N ALA A 242 -0.57 -18.86 -13.60
CA ALA A 242 -0.26 -18.53 -14.98
C ALA A 242 -1.49 -18.41 -15.90
N GLN A 243 -2.67 -18.87 -15.47
CA GLN A 243 -3.93 -18.73 -16.21
C GLN A 243 -4.62 -17.38 -15.98
N GLU A 244 -4.21 -16.63 -14.95
CA GLU A 244 -4.72 -15.30 -14.66
C GLU A 244 -3.92 -14.20 -15.34
N PHE A 245 -4.53 -13.02 -15.48
CA PHE A 245 -3.80 -11.83 -15.91
C PHE A 245 -2.99 -11.30 -14.72
N ASN A 246 -1.67 -11.52 -14.78
CA ASN A 246 -0.74 -11.16 -13.72
C ASN A 246 -0.02 -9.84 -14.01
N VAL A 247 0.18 -9.06 -12.97
CA VAL A 247 0.79 -7.73 -12.96
C VAL A 247 1.68 -7.61 -11.73
N LEU A 248 2.56 -6.61 -11.70
CA LEU A 248 3.20 -6.23 -10.44
C LEU A 248 2.21 -5.35 -9.67
N ASN A 249 1.61 -5.89 -8.62
CA ASN A 249 0.77 -5.11 -7.71
C ASN A 249 1.66 -4.17 -6.88
N HIS A 250 1.12 -3.01 -6.53
CA HIS A 250 1.63 -2.17 -5.45
C HIS A 250 1.65 -2.95 -4.12
N GLY A 251 0.64 -3.78 -3.89
CA GLY A 251 0.56 -4.76 -2.82
C GLY A 251 0.06 -4.19 -1.49
N ASP A 252 0.34 -2.92 -1.20
CA ASP A 252 -0.27 -2.14 -0.12
C ASP A 252 -1.12 -0.97 -0.65
N PHE A 253 -2.11 -1.27 -1.49
CA PHE A 253 -2.83 -0.24 -2.25
C PHE A 253 -4.07 0.31 -1.51
N TRP A 254 -3.84 1.28 -0.63
CA TRP A 254 -4.88 2.00 0.12
C TRP A 254 -4.70 3.52 0.00
N SER A 255 -5.69 4.32 0.43
CA SER A 255 -5.73 5.76 0.21
C SER A 255 -4.54 6.54 0.78
N ASN A 256 -3.88 6.03 1.82
CA ASN A 256 -2.74 6.72 2.42
C ASN A 256 -1.45 6.58 1.61
N ASN A 257 -1.39 5.58 0.73
CA ASN A 257 -0.30 5.37 -0.23
C ASN A 257 -0.57 6.07 -1.57
N VAL A 258 -1.53 7.00 -1.58
CA VAL A 258 -1.90 7.81 -2.74
C VAL A 258 -1.91 9.28 -2.36
N MET A 259 -1.14 10.09 -3.09
CA MET A 259 -1.11 11.53 -2.94
C MET A 259 -1.68 12.23 -4.18
N PHE A 260 -2.42 13.31 -3.95
CA PHE A 260 -3.10 14.08 -4.97
C PHE A 260 -2.51 15.49 -5.06
N GLN A 261 -2.25 15.95 -6.29
CA GLN A 261 -1.97 17.35 -6.59
C GLN A 261 -3.23 17.98 -7.19
N TYR A 262 -3.55 19.20 -6.79
CA TYR A 262 -4.72 19.94 -7.25
C TYR A 262 -4.31 21.19 -8.02
N ASP A 263 -5.12 21.58 -9.00
CA ASP A 263 -4.99 22.88 -9.66
C ASP A 263 -5.56 24.02 -8.79
N ALA A 264 -5.47 25.27 -9.28
CA ALA A 264 -5.97 26.45 -8.59
C ALA A 264 -7.49 26.46 -8.37
N PHE A 265 -8.24 25.59 -9.05
CA PHE A 265 -9.70 25.44 -8.92
C PHE A 265 -10.10 24.24 -8.05
N GLY A 266 -9.13 23.54 -7.47
CA GLY A 266 -9.38 22.36 -6.64
C GLY A 266 -9.67 21.08 -7.43
N LYS A 267 -9.41 21.05 -8.74
CA LYS A 267 -9.51 19.80 -9.54
C LYS A 267 -8.24 18.99 -9.41
N ILE A 268 -8.38 17.66 -9.40
CA ILE A 268 -7.23 16.75 -9.36
C ILE A 268 -6.41 16.91 -10.64
N LYS A 269 -5.20 17.43 -10.50
CA LYS A 269 -4.22 17.61 -11.57
C LYS A 269 -3.42 16.32 -11.78
N GLU A 270 -2.90 15.74 -10.71
CA GLU A 270 -2.05 14.55 -10.76
C GLU A 270 -2.25 13.64 -9.53
N VAL A 271 -1.96 12.34 -9.70
CA VAL A 271 -2.00 11.32 -8.67
C VAL A 271 -0.68 10.59 -8.64
N TYR A 272 0.01 10.62 -7.50
CA TYR A 272 1.23 9.85 -7.26
C TYR A 272 0.97 8.75 -6.25
N LEU A 273 1.60 7.61 -6.49
CA LEU A 273 1.68 6.48 -5.60
C LEU A 273 2.94 6.63 -4.75
N VAL A 274 2.89 6.15 -3.52
CA VAL A 274 4.02 6.15 -2.58
C VAL A 274 4.01 4.85 -1.80
N ASP A 275 5.14 4.52 -1.19
CA ASP A 275 5.29 3.34 -0.32
C ASP A 275 5.29 1.99 -1.08
N TYR A 276 6.33 1.77 -1.88
CA TYR A 276 6.51 0.55 -2.69
C TYR A 276 7.16 -0.60 -1.92
N GLN A 277 6.80 -0.78 -0.65
CA GLN A 277 7.47 -1.69 0.26
C GLN A 277 6.93 -3.14 0.22
N LEU A 278 5.70 -3.34 -0.27
CA LEU A 278 5.06 -4.66 -0.38
C LEU A 278 4.65 -5.11 -1.82
N PRO A 279 5.37 -4.74 -2.89
CA PRO A 279 4.99 -5.13 -4.24
C PRO A 279 4.95 -6.65 -4.40
N LYS A 280 4.00 -7.11 -5.21
CA LYS A 280 3.87 -8.53 -5.50
C LYS A 280 3.37 -8.80 -6.91
N TYR A 281 4.12 -9.58 -7.66
CA TYR A 281 3.68 -10.09 -8.94
C TYR A 281 2.59 -11.16 -8.74
N GLY A 282 1.46 -10.98 -9.42
CA GLY A 282 0.30 -11.86 -9.27
C GLY A 282 -0.97 -11.26 -9.85
N THR A 283 -2.11 -11.78 -9.43
CA THR A 283 -3.43 -11.31 -9.88
C THR A 283 -3.64 -9.82 -9.60
N VAL A 284 -4.32 -9.12 -10.53
CA VAL A 284 -4.82 -7.74 -10.32
C VAL A 284 -5.84 -7.64 -9.18
N ALA A 285 -6.43 -8.76 -8.76
CA ALA A 285 -7.43 -8.79 -7.71
C ALA A 285 -6.87 -8.26 -6.37
N GLN A 286 -5.57 -8.38 -6.13
CA GLN A 286 -4.93 -7.94 -4.89
C GLN A 286 -5.11 -6.42 -4.69
N ASP A 287 -4.63 -5.60 -5.61
CA ASP A 287 -4.75 -4.14 -5.47
C ASP A 287 -6.20 -3.66 -5.63
N LEU A 288 -6.99 -4.29 -6.50
CA LEU A 288 -8.39 -3.92 -6.71
C LEU A 288 -9.25 -4.16 -5.47
N LEU A 289 -9.17 -5.34 -4.85
CA LEU A 289 -9.90 -5.66 -3.63
C LEU A 289 -9.39 -4.81 -2.46
N ASN A 290 -8.07 -4.64 -2.34
CA ASN A 290 -7.48 -3.83 -1.29
C ASN A 290 -8.01 -2.40 -1.36
N PHE A 291 -7.83 -1.72 -2.49
CA PHE A 291 -8.20 -0.32 -2.63
C PHE A 291 -9.71 -0.09 -2.57
N LEU A 292 -10.50 -0.84 -3.35
CA LEU A 292 -11.93 -0.58 -3.43
C LEU A 292 -12.62 -0.86 -2.10
N LEU A 293 -12.26 -1.92 -1.38
CA LEU A 293 -12.91 -2.25 -0.11
C LEU A 293 -12.38 -1.42 1.06
N SER A 294 -11.10 -1.01 1.07
CA SER A 294 -10.55 -0.22 2.16
C SER A 294 -10.82 1.29 2.04
N SER A 295 -10.76 1.84 0.82
CA SER A 295 -10.46 3.28 0.64
C SER A 295 -11.57 4.11 -0.01
N THR A 296 -12.54 3.48 -0.66
CA THR A 296 -13.69 4.21 -1.26
C THR A 296 -14.70 4.66 -0.21
N LYS A 297 -15.44 5.74 -0.52
CA LYS A 297 -16.61 6.18 0.25
C LYS A 297 -17.63 5.07 0.42
N LEU A 298 -18.26 5.01 1.60
CA LEU A 298 -19.23 3.97 1.92
C LEU A 298 -20.36 3.89 0.90
N GLU A 299 -20.87 5.05 0.47
CA GLU A 299 -22.00 5.19 -0.46
C GLU A 299 -21.69 4.57 -1.83
N ASP A 300 -20.43 4.62 -2.25
CA ASP A 300 -19.97 4.15 -3.56
C ASP A 300 -19.37 2.74 -3.49
N LYS A 301 -18.82 2.34 -2.34
CA LYS A 301 -18.00 1.14 -2.16
C LYS A 301 -18.62 -0.12 -2.74
N LEU A 302 -19.92 -0.32 -2.49
CA LEU A 302 -20.67 -1.48 -2.99
C LEU A 302 -21.53 -1.13 -4.20
N SER A 303 -22.20 0.02 -4.19
CA SER A 303 -23.14 0.43 -5.24
C SER A 303 -22.48 0.67 -6.60
N LYS A 304 -21.20 1.08 -6.60
CA LYS A 304 -20.38 1.34 -7.79
C LYS A 304 -19.24 0.35 -7.96
N PHE A 305 -19.19 -0.74 -7.20
CA PHE A 305 -18.08 -1.70 -7.25
C PHE A 305 -17.82 -2.18 -8.68
N ASP A 306 -18.84 -2.70 -9.36
CA ASP A 306 -18.69 -3.23 -10.73
C ASP A 306 -18.46 -2.10 -11.76
N TYR A 307 -18.98 -0.89 -11.52
CA TYR A 307 -18.64 0.29 -12.31
C TYR A 307 -17.14 0.60 -12.24
N TYR A 308 -16.56 0.59 -11.03
CA TYR A 308 -15.14 0.83 -10.84
C TYR A 308 -14.26 -0.26 -11.46
N ILE A 309 -14.68 -1.53 -11.40
CA ILE A 309 -13.98 -2.62 -12.10
C ILE A 309 -13.99 -2.41 -13.61
N LYS A 310 -15.13 -2.02 -14.18
CA LYS A 310 -15.20 -1.69 -15.60
C LYS A 310 -14.33 -0.48 -15.95
N PHE A 311 -14.40 0.59 -15.15
CA PHE A 311 -13.59 1.80 -15.36
C PHE A 311 -12.09 1.47 -15.38
N TYR A 312 -11.62 0.69 -14.40
CA TYR A 312 -10.26 0.17 -14.37
C TYR A 312 -9.94 -0.67 -15.60
N HIS A 313 -10.81 -1.61 -15.97
CA HIS A 313 -10.60 -2.49 -17.13
C HIS A 313 -10.46 -1.70 -18.43
N ASP A 314 -11.34 -0.72 -18.69
CA ASP A 314 -11.27 0.11 -19.89
C ASP A 314 -9.92 0.84 -19.98
N ASN A 315 -9.45 1.46 -18.89
CA ASN A 315 -8.16 2.15 -18.83
C ASN A 315 -6.98 1.17 -18.96
N LEU A 316 -7.06 -0.02 -18.35
CA LEU A 316 -6.03 -1.05 -18.49
C LEU A 316 -5.89 -1.47 -19.95
N ILE A 317 -6.99 -1.71 -20.64
CA ILE A 317 -6.99 -2.09 -22.06
C ILE A 317 -6.42 -0.97 -22.95
N GLU A 318 -6.80 0.27 -22.68
CA GLU A 318 -6.22 1.43 -23.38
C GLU A 318 -4.70 1.46 -23.22
N HIS A 319 -4.20 1.35 -21.99
CA HIS A 319 -2.76 1.44 -21.71
C HIS A 319 -1.96 0.23 -22.21
N LEU A 320 -2.52 -0.99 -22.16
CA LEU A 320 -1.90 -2.17 -22.77
C LEU A 320 -1.76 -2.01 -24.30
N LYS A 321 -2.73 -1.37 -24.97
CA LYS A 321 -2.64 -1.09 -26.41
C LYS A 321 -1.62 0.00 -26.72
N ILE A 322 -1.59 1.09 -25.94
CA ILE A 322 -0.59 2.17 -26.06
C ILE A 322 0.82 1.59 -25.97
N LEU A 323 1.06 0.71 -24.99
CA LEU A 323 2.35 0.06 -24.76
C LEU A 323 2.60 -1.16 -25.66
N LYS A 324 1.72 -1.44 -26.63
CA LYS A 324 1.86 -2.53 -27.61
C LYS A 324 2.06 -3.91 -26.96
N TYR A 325 1.29 -4.22 -25.92
CA TYR A 325 1.33 -5.50 -25.24
C TYR A 325 1.11 -6.67 -26.22
N THR A 326 1.97 -7.70 -26.12
CA THR A 326 2.07 -8.77 -27.12
C THR A 326 1.26 -10.02 -26.80
N LYS A 327 0.72 -10.14 -25.58
CA LYS A 327 -0.09 -11.29 -25.14
C LYS A 327 -1.59 -10.96 -25.20
N PRO A 328 -2.49 -11.96 -25.10
CA PRO A 328 -3.93 -11.72 -25.07
C PRO A 328 -4.35 -10.71 -24.00
N LEU A 329 -5.23 -9.79 -24.37
CA LEU A 329 -5.77 -8.79 -23.47
C LEU A 329 -6.78 -9.44 -22.48
N PRO A 330 -6.76 -9.06 -21.19
CA PRO A 330 -7.72 -9.58 -20.23
C PRO A 330 -9.14 -9.13 -20.59
N THR A 331 -10.12 -10.03 -20.48
CA THR A 331 -11.53 -9.66 -20.63
C THR A 331 -12.08 -9.11 -19.31
N LEU A 332 -13.12 -8.27 -19.37
CA LEU A 332 -13.82 -7.81 -18.17
C LEU A 332 -14.33 -9.00 -17.34
N ARG A 333 -14.83 -10.06 -18.02
CA ARG A 333 -15.27 -11.30 -17.37
C ARG A 333 -14.14 -11.96 -16.59
N SER A 334 -12.96 -12.11 -17.17
CA SER A 334 -11.81 -12.73 -16.47
C SER A 334 -11.37 -11.91 -15.25
N ILE A 335 -11.47 -10.57 -15.29
CA ILE A 335 -11.19 -9.74 -14.12
C ILE A 335 -12.23 -9.99 -13.01
N HIS A 336 -13.53 -10.01 -13.34
CA HIS A 336 -14.56 -10.35 -12.35
C HIS A 336 -14.40 -11.75 -11.77
N SER A 337 -14.10 -12.75 -12.61
CA SER A 337 -13.84 -14.12 -12.15
C SER A 337 -12.66 -14.18 -11.19
N SER A 338 -11.58 -13.43 -11.45
CA SER A 338 -10.43 -13.34 -10.54
C SER A 338 -10.81 -12.73 -9.19
N LEU A 339 -11.59 -11.63 -9.20
CA LEU A 339 -12.07 -11.00 -7.96
C LEU A 339 -12.93 -11.92 -7.10
N LEU A 340 -13.77 -12.75 -7.73
CA LEU A 340 -14.58 -13.76 -7.02
C LEU A 340 -13.71 -14.91 -6.49
N LYS A 341 -12.79 -15.43 -7.31
CA LYS A 341 -11.86 -16.49 -6.94
C LYS A 341 -11.03 -16.12 -5.70
N HIS A 342 -10.61 -14.86 -5.60
CA HIS A 342 -9.79 -14.36 -4.50
C HIS A 342 -10.62 -13.64 -3.42
N GLY A 343 -11.92 -13.94 -3.29
CA GLY A 343 -12.84 -13.27 -2.37
C GLY A 343 -12.39 -13.31 -0.89
N VAL A 344 -11.73 -14.39 -0.45
CA VAL A 344 -11.18 -14.52 0.91
C VAL A 344 -10.15 -13.42 1.21
N PHE A 345 -9.40 -12.96 0.22
CA PHE A 345 -8.52 -11.81 0.39
C PHE A 345 -9.30 -10.52 0.62
N GLY A 346 -10.44 -10.35 -0.05
CA GLY A 346 -11.37 -9.26 0.23
C GLY A 346 -11.86 -9.28 1.69
N TYR A 347 -12.15 -10.46 2.25
CA TYR A 347 -12.44 -10.63 3.68
C TYR A 347 -11.27 -10.20 4.56
N SER A 348 -10.03 -10.63 4.26
CA SER A 348 -8.83 -10.21 5.00
C SER A 348 -8.59 -8.70 4.92
N VAL A 349 -8.87 -8.06 3.79
CA VAL A 349 -8.77 -6.60 3.61
C VAL A 349 -9.74 -5.88 4.53
N VAL A 350 -11.01 -6.30 4.56
CA VAL A 350 -12.04 -5.58 5.36
C VAL A 350 -11.88 -5.83 6.85
N THR A 351 -11.30 -6.95 7.25
CA THR A 351 -11.02 -7.28 8.67
C THR A 351 -9.63 -6.86 9.16
N GLY A 352 -8.76 -6.41 8.25
CA GLY A 352 -7.42 -5.88 8.55
C GLY A 352 -7.28 -4.44 8.11
N VAL A 353 -6.90 -4.23 6.83
CA VAL A 353 -6.56 -2.92 6.25
C VAL A 353 -7.66 -1.88 6.48
N MET A 354 -8.92 -2.20 6.20
CA MET A 354 -10.04 -1.24 6.39
C MET A 354 -10.19 -0.80 7.85
N GLY A 355 -9.91 -1.69 8.81
CA GLY A 355 -9.87 -1.34 10.23
C GLY A 355 -8.85 -0.24 10.50
N ALA A 356 -7.64 -0.38 9.97
CA ALA A 356 -6.60 0.65 10.07
C ALA A 356 -6.99 1.94 9.34
N VAL A 357 -7.55 1.84 8.13
CA VAL A 357 -7.97 3.00 7.31
C VAL A 357 -9.03 3.86 8.01
N LEU A 358 -9.93 3.25 8.78
CA LEU A 358 -11.05 3.93 9.42
C LEU A 358 -10.83 4.23 10.90
N LEU A 359 -9.68 3.85 11.46
CA LEU A 359 -9.32 4.12 12.85
C LEU A 359 -8.90 5.58 13.04
N ASP A 360 -9.49 6.26 14.01
CA ASP A 360 -9.13 7.64 14.36
C ASP A 360 -7.66 7.73 14.81
N PRO A 361 -6.92 8.80 14.45
CA PRO A 361 -5.56 9.02 14.92
C PRO A 361 -5.48 8.95 16.45
N SER A 362 -4.48 8.23 16.94
CA SER A 362 -4.22 8.08 18.38
C SER A 362 -2.73 7.95 18.60
N GLU A 363 -2.23 8.45 19.73
CA GLU A 363 -0.84 8.18 20.13
C GLU A 363 -0.58 6.68 20.29
N ASN A 364 -1.62 5.88 20.53
CA ASN A 364 -1.53 4.42 20.60
C ASN A 364 -1.41 3.73 19.24
N ALA A 365 -1.56 4.47 18.13
CA ALA A 365 -1.42 3.93 16.77
C ALA A 365 0.06 3.76 16.39
N SER A 366 0.68 2.72 16.95
CA SER A 366 2.08 2.33 16.71
C SER A 366 2.20 0.95 16.08
N PHE A 367 3.34 0.66 15.44
CA PHE A 367 3.68 -0.69 14.97
C PHE A 367 3.47 -1.74 16.06
N GLU A 368 4.05 -1.50 17.24
CA GLU A 368 4.03 -2.41 18.39
C GLU A 368 2.62 -2.76 18.83
N ASN A 369 1.71 -1.77 18.91
CA ASN A 369 0.33 -2.04 19.28
C ASN A 369 -0.46 -2.71 18.14
N PHE A 370 -0.05 -2.52 16.89
CA PHE A 370 -0.71 -3.12 15.73
C PHE A 370 -0.38 -4.62 15.60
N VAL A 371 0.84 -5.04 15.94
CA VAL A 371 1.29 -6.45 15.79
C VAL A 371 1.53 -7.19 17.10
N GLY A 372 1.58 -6.48 18.23
CA GLY A 372 1.92 -7.04 19.54
C GLY A 372 0.74 -7.71 20.25
N ASN A 373 1.07 -8.59 21.20
CA ASN A 373 0.12 -9.30 22.06
C ASN A 373 0.10 -8.75 23.50
N SER A 374 0.64 -7.55 23.72
CA SER A 374 0.54 -6.86 25.01
C SER A 374 -0.91 -6.45 25.27
N GLU A 375 -1.31 -6.28 26.53
CA GLU A 375 -2.66 -5.81 26.89
C GLU A 375 -3.03 -4.49 26.18
N ALA A 376 -2.06 -3.58 26.04
CA ALA A 376 -2.21 -2.34 25.30
C ALA A 376 -2.42 -2.57 23.78
N GLY A 377 -1.65 -3.50 23.19
CA GLY A 377 -1.83 -3.90 21.79
C GLY A 377 -3.18 -4.57 21.54
N GLU A 378 -3.62 -5.47 22.44
CA GLU A 378 -4.94 -6.09 22.35
C GLU A 378 -6.06 -5.05 22.42
N ALA A 379 -5.98 -4.12 23.37
CA ALA A 379 -6.94 -3.05 23.53
C ALA A 379 -7.00 -2.16 22.29
N PHE A 380 -5.83 -1.83 21.72
CA PHE A 380 -5.73 -1.06 20.48
C PHE A 380 -6.33 -1.80 19.28
N GLN A 381 -5.99 -3.07 19.07
CA GLN A 381 -6.55 -3.89 17.99
C GLN A 381 -8.07 -4.05 18.11
N MET A 382 -8.61 -4.14 19.33
CA MET A 382 -10.06 -4.16 19.55
C MET A 382 -10.74 -2.86 19.12
N GLN A 383 -10.06 -1.71 19.20
CA GLN A 383 -10.61 -0.42 18.74
C GLN A 383 -10.86 -0.40 17.23
N LEU A 384 -10.08 -1.15 16.44
CA LEU A 384 -10.31 -1.28 15.00
C LEU A 384 -11.75 -1.74 14.71
N TYR A 385 -12.26 -2.66 15.53
CA TYR A 385 -13.54 -3.34 15.32
C TYR A 385 -14.70 -2.70 16.10
N THR A 386 -14.43 -2.04 17.22
CA THR A 386 -15.45 -1.31 17.98
C THR A 386 -15.72 0.09 17.43
N ASN A 387 -14.85 0.62 16.56
CA ASN A 387 -15.01 1.95 15.98
C ASN A 387 -16.36 2.07 15.22
N PRO A 388 -17.21 3.07 15.56
CA PRO A 388 -18.52 3.23 14.91
C PRO A 388 -18.46 3.43 13.40
N ARG A 389 -17.41 4.08 12.87
CA ARG A 389 -17.20 4.27 11.44
C ARG A 389 -16.90 2.94 10.76
N TYR A 390 -15.99 2.16 11.32
CA TYR A 390 -15.71 0.81 10.83
C TYR A 390 -16.96 -0.07 10.82
N ARG A 391 -17.74 -0.04 11.92
CA ARG A 391 -18.99 -0.82 12.04
C ARG A 391 -19.99 -0.52 10.92
N LYS A 392 -20.18 0.76 10.57
CA LYS A 392 -21.05 1.16 9.45
C LYS A 392 -20.62 0.54 8.12
N HIS A 393 -19.32 0.41 7.89
CA HIS A 393 -18.79 -0.19 6.67
C HIS A 393 -18.89 -1.72 6.70
N ILE A 394 -18.37 -2.36 7.73
CA ILE A 394 -18.25 -3.82 7.78
C ILE A 394 -19.63 -4.51 7.78
N GLN A 395 -20.64 -3.91 8.43
CA GLN A 395 -21.99 -4.47 8.51
C GLN A 395 -22.71 -4.54 7.15
N VAL A 396 -22.36 -3.69 6.18
CA VAL A 396 -22.90 -3.80 4.81
C VAL A 396 -22.01 -4.64 3.89
N ILE A 397 -20.70 -4.70 4.17
CA ILE A 397 -19.74 -5.43 3.34
C ILE A 397 -19.78 -6.94 3.60
N LEU A 398 -19.97 -7.39 4.84
CA LEU A 398 -19.98 -8.83 5.15
C LEU A 398 -21.12 -9.58 4.45
N PRO A 399 -22.38 -9.11 4.44
CA PRO A 399 -23.43 -9.73 3.63
C PRO A 399 -23.11 -9.70 2.13
N TRP A 400 -22.49 -8.62 1.64
CA TRP A 400 -22.06 -8.52 0.24
C TRP A 400 -20.97 -9.53 -0.12
N LEU A 401 -19.99 -9.75 0.77
CA LEU A 401 -18.95 -10.78 0.61
C LEU A 401 -19.55 -12.19 0.67
N LEU A 402 -20.46 -12.43 1.61
CA LEU A 402 -21.20 -13.70 1.74
C LEU A 402 -21.92 -14.04 0.43
N ASN A 403 -22.69 -13.09 -0.13
CA ASN A 403 -23.44 -13.27 -1.37
C ASN A 403 -22.56 -13.46 -2.62
N ARG A 404 -21.25 -13.25 -2.50
CA ARG A 404 -20.25 -13.48 -3.54
C ARG A 404 -19.42 -14.76 -3.32
N GLY A 405 -19.76 -15.56 -2.31
CA GLY A 405 -19.04 -16.77 -1.95
C GLY A 405 -17.67 -16.52 -1.30
N ALA A 406 -17.36 -15.28 -0.91
CA ALA A 406 -16.05 -14.92 -0.36
C ALA A 406 -15.78 -15.51 1.05
N LEU A 407 -16.83 -16.01 1.71
CA LEU A 407 -16.75 -16.68 3.02
C LEU A 407 -16.91 -18.20 2.92
N GLU A 408 -16.96 -18.76 1.72
CA GLU A 408 -17.00 -20.20 1.51
C GLU A 408 -15.60 -20.81 1.69
N THR A 409 -15.55 -21.97 2.34
CA THR A 409 -14.31 -22.74 2.44
C THR A 409 -14.19 -23.68 1.24
N SER A 410 -12.98 -23.81 0.70
CA SER A 410 -12.70 -24.75 -0.40
C SER A 410 -12.73 -26.22 0.02
N ALA A 411 -13.03 -26.52 1.29
CA ALA A 411 -13.19 -27.87 1.80
C ALA A 411 -14.65 -28.30 1.64
N PRO A 412 -14.93 -29.51 1.09
CA PRO A 412 -16.27 -30.06 1.16
C PRO A 412 -16.65 -30.18 2.64
N THR A 413 -17.76 -29.57 3.03
CA THR A 413 -18.40 -29.87 4.30
C THR A 413 -18.63 -31.38 4.33
N SER A 414 -17.86 -32.10 5.15
CA SER A 414 -18.11 -33.49 5.43
C SER A 414 -19.48 -33.53 6.12
N SER A 415 -20.48 -33.90 5.33
CA SER A 415 -21.87 -34.16 5.75
C SER A 415 -21.95 -35.27 6.77
#